data_AF-A0A6A7G811-F1
#
_entry.id   AF-A0A6A7G811-F1
#
_cell.length_a   1.000
_cell.length_b   1.000
_cell.length_c   1.000
_cell.angle_alpha   90.00
_cell.angle_beta   90.00
_cell.angle_gamma   90.00
#
_symmetry.space_group_name_H-M   'P 1'
#
loop_
_entity.id
_entity.type
_entity.pdbx_description
1 polymer ?
#
loop_
_entity_poly.entity_id
_entity_poly.type
_entity_poly.pdbx_seq_one_letter_code
_entity_poly.pdbx_strand_id
1 'polypeptide(L)'
;MRGDRLKKRLSLVVVGAAPPAEEEYRRQNGGGSMHNLSNLRHTSGFSVSPTPHKQGSRREPQYLSDEGIVRVYIRGRPVTLCVPSHLRNTYTAATPAPPPPAKLELDWVYGYRGRDCRNNLQQLPTGELVYFCAAVAVLYSLEDQVQRHYLGHTDDIKCLAVHPNRMIVATGQTAGNNRPDTRPHIRIWDS
;
A
#
# COMPACT_ATOMS: atom_id res chain seq x y z
N MET A 1 41.31 -8.19 -18.00
CA MET A 1 40.52 -9.09 -17.14
C MET A 1 39.26 -8.36 -16.70
N ARG A 2 38.09 -8.70 -17.27
CA ARG A 2 36.80 -8.09 -16.93
C ARG A 2 36.22 -8.85 -15.74
N GLY A 3 36.06 -8.16 -14.61
CA GLY A 3 35.45 -8.73 -13.41
C GLY A 3 33.93 -8.65 -13.47
N ASP A 4 33.29 -9.81 -13.54
CA ASP A 4 31.84 -9.98 -13.43
C ASP A 4 31.34 -9.46 -12.07
N ARG A 5 30.49 -8.43 -12.10
CA ARG A 5 29.71 -8.02 -10.92
C ARG A 5 28.43 -8.85 -10.86
N LEU A 6 28.40 -9.83 -9.97
CA LEU A 6 27.16 -10.48 -9.53
C LEU A 6 26.16 -9.41 -9.05
N LYS A 7 25.09 -9.21 -9.82
CA LYS A 7 23.93 -8.44 -9.38
C LYS A 7 23.14 -9.27 -8.37
N LYS A 8 23.39 -9.09 -7.07
CA LYS A 8 22.49 -9.58 -6.03
C LYS A 8 21.19 -8.78 -6.09
N ARG A 9 20.15 -9.39 -6.65
CA ARG A 9 18.78 -8.86 -6.64
C ARG A 9 18.21 -9.12 -5.25
N LEU A 10 18.30 -8.14 -4.36
CA LEU A 10 17.60 -8.14 -3.08
C LEU A 10 16.12 -7.91 -3.36
N SER A 11 15.32 -8.96 -3.20
CA SER A 11 13.86 -8.90 -3.18
C SER A 11 13.40 -8.31 -1.85
N LEU A 12 12.88 -7.09 -1.89
CA LEU A 12 12.16 -6.46 -0.78
C LEU A 12 10.79 -7.13 -0.65
N VAL A 13 10.53 -7.77 0.48
CA VAL A 13 9.18 -8.23 0.84
C VAL A 13 8.50 -7.07 1.57
N VAL A 14 7.70 -6.28 0.85
CA VAL A 14 6.73 -5.39 1.47
C VAL A 14 5.43 -6.18 1.59
N VAL A 15 5.10 -6.66 2.80
CA VAL A 15 3.76 -7.16 3.09
C VAL A 15 2.90 -5.95 3.45
N GLY A 16 2.04 -5.54 2.52
CA GLY A 16 1.10 -4.46 2.74
C GLY A 16 0.01 -4.88 3.75
N ALA A 17 -0.09 -4.17 4.87
CA ALA A 17 -1.29 -4.15 5.68
C ALA A 17 -2.39 -3.39 4.93
N ALA A 18 -3.59 -3.96 4.86
CA ALA A 18 -4.75 -3.27 4.30
C ALA A 18 -5.15 -2.10 5.23
N PRO A 19 -5.40 -0.88 4.71
CA PRO A 19 -5.92 0.20 5.53
C PRO A 19 -7.36 -0.10 5.97
N PRO A 20 -7.78 0.33 7.18
CA PRO A 20 -9.16 0.22 7.62
C PRO A 20 -10.07 1.07 6.73
N ALA A 21 -11.27 0.54 6.49
CA ALA A 21 -12.22 0.95 5.46
C ALA A 21 -12.84 2.35 5.67
N GLU A 22 -13.30 2.90 4.55
CA GLU A 22 -13.74 4.27 4.25
C GLU A 22 -15.04 4.77 4.91
N GLU A 23 -15.37 4.35 6.13
CA GLU A 23 -16.68 4.71 6.73
C GLU A 23 -16.69 6.03 7.53
N GLU A 24 -15.53 6.58 7.91
CA GLU A 24 -15.46 7.78 8.76
C GLU A 24 -15.49 9.12 8.00
N TYR A 25 -15.12 9.15 6.71
CA TYR A 25 -15.02 10.42 5.97
C TYR A 25 -16.39 11.01 5.57
N ARG A 26 -17.45 10.19 5.55
CA ARG A 26 -18.77 10.61 5.05
C ARG A 26 -19.62 11.38 6.08
N ARG A 27 -19.22 11.41 7.35
CA ARG A 27 -20.04 11.99 8.43
C ARG A 27 -19.86 13.49 8.66
N GLN A 28 -18.88 14.15 8.03
CA GLN A 28 -18.53 15.54 8.39
C GLN A 28 -18.96 16.65 7.42
N ASN A 29 -19.47 16.36 6.21
CA ASN A 29 -19.85 17.42 5.26
C ASN A 29 -21.30 17.31 4.74
N GLY A 30 -22.27 17.40 5.66
CA GLY A 30 -23.68 17.58 5.32
C GLY A 30 -24.16 18.99 5.64
N GLY A 31 -24.33 19.83 4.62
CA GLY A 31 -25.18 21.04 4.69
C GLY A 31 -24.49 22.36 4.37
N GLY A 32 -24.71 22.86 3.14
CA GLY A 32 -24.30 24.21 2.75
C GLY A 32 -24.68 24.52 1.30
N SER A 33 -25.87 25.10 1.12
CA SER A 33 -26.39 25.65 -0.14
C SER A 33 -25.50 26.78 -0.65
N MET A 34 -25.08 26.75 -1.92
CA MET A 34 -24.60 27.96 -2.60
C MET A 34 -25.13 28.06 -4.02
N HIS A 35 -25.52 29.30 -4.32
CA HIS A 35 -26.27 29.73 -5.47
C HIS A 35 -25.52 29.65 -6.80
N ASN A 36 -26.37 29.55 -7.82
CA ASN A 36 -26.14 29.43 -9.25
C ASN A 36 -25.48 30.69 -9.84
N LEU A 37 -24.35 30.54 -10.52
CA LEU A 37 -23.84 31.51 -11.49
C LEU A 37 -23.42 30.77 -12.75
N SER A 38 -24.31 30.84 -13.74
CA SER A 38 -24.15 30.31 -15.08
C SER A 38 -23.25 31.18 -15.96
N ASN A 39 -22.56 30.50 -16.88
CA ASN A 39 -22.11 30.94 -18.20
C ASN A 39 -20.78 31.72 -18.34
N LEU A 40 -19.76 31.01 -18.85
CA LEU A 40 -19.10 31.41 -20.09
C LEU A 40 -18.70 30.16 -20.90
N ARG A 41 -19.16 30.13 -22.15
CA ARG A 41 -18.99 29.04 -23.13
C ARG A 41 -17.58 29.03 -23.70
N HIS A 42 -17.01 27.85 -23.95
CA HIS A 42 -16.18 27.62 -25.12
C HIS A 42 -16.52 26.26 -25.76
N THR A 43 -16.74 26.32 -27.06
CA THR A 43 -17.07 25.24 -27.96
C THR A 43 -15.80 24.58 -28.50
N SER A 44 -15.66 23.27 -28.35
CA SER A 44 -15.06 22.39 -29.37
C SER A 44 -15.31 20.95 -28.95
N GLY A 45 -16.14 20.26 -29.71
CA GLY A 45 -16.56 18.89 -29.44
C GLY A 45 -15.43 17.88 -29.60
N PHE A 46 -15.29 17.03 -28.60
CA PHE A 46 -14.80 15.67 -28.75
C PHE A 46 -15.76 14.77 -27.96
N SER A 47 -16.65 14.09 -28.67
CA SER A 47 -17.47 13.03 -28.09
C SER A 47 -16.57 11.80 -27.88
N VAL A 48 -15.96 11.70 -26.71
CA VAL A 48 -15.33 10.44 -26.27
C VAL A 48 -16.45 9.57 -25.70
N SER A 49 -17.01 8.73 -26.55
CA SER A 49 -17.85 7.61 -26.12
C SER A 49 -17.04 6.74 -25.14
N PRO A 50 -17.54 6.47 -23.92
CA PRO A 50 -16.84 5.59 -22.99
C PRO A 50 -16.85 4.18 -23.56
N THR A 51 -15.70 3.71 -24.03
CA THR A 51 -15.51 2.29 -24.29
C THR A 51 -15.71 1.55 -22.98
N PRO A 52 -16.60 0.54 -22.92
CA PRO A 52 -16.70 -0.28 -21.72
C PRO A 52 -15.35 -0.97 -21.53
N HIS A 53 -14.63 -0.60 -20.47
CA HIS A 53 -13.54 -1.42 -19.98
C HIS A 53 -14.12 -2.82 -19.78
N LYS A 54 -13.72 -3.78 -20.64
CA LYS A 54 -13.98 -5.19 -20.40
C LYS A 54 -13.26 -5.53 -19.12
N GLN A 55 -13.99 -5.43 -18.01
CA GLN A 55 -13.62 -5.96 -16.73
C GLN A 55 -13.41 -7.45 -16.97
N GLY A 56 -12.15 -7.85 -17.15
CA GLY A 56 -11.81 -9.24 -17.43
C GLY A 56 -12.50 -10.09 -16.39
N SER A 57 -13.47 -10.90 -16.81
CA SER A 57 -14.36 -11.61 -15.91
C SER A 57 -13.49 -12.39 -14.92
N ARG A 58 -13.50 -11.98 -13.65
CA ARG A 58 -12.86 -12.75 -12.59
C ARG A 58 -13.62 -14.07 -12.51
N ARG A 59 -13.10 -15.11 -13.17
CA ARG A 59 -13.69 -16.44 -13.10
C ARG A 59 -13.53 -16.93 -11.67
N GLU A 60 -14.64 -17.28 -11.04
CA GLU A 60 -14.63 -17.80 -9.69
C GLU A 60 -13.93 -19.16 -9.64
N PRO A 61 -13.25 -19.48 -8.52
CA PRO A 61 -12.71 -20.82 -8.29
C PRO A 61 -13.81 -21.88 -8.39
N GLN A 62 -13.54 -22.97 -9.09
CA GLN A 62 -14.49 -24.08 -9.25
C GLN A 62 -13.94 -25.33 -8.56
N TYR A 63 -14.75 -25.95 -7.70
CA TYR A 63 -14.44 -27.27 -7.16
C TYR A 63 -15.11 -28.35 -8.01
N LEU A 64 -14.30 -29.23 -8.59
CA LEU A 64 -14.71 -30.41 -9.33
C LEU A 64 -14.58 -31.61 -8.39
N SER A 65 -15.67 -31.93 -7.67
CA SER A 65 -15.71 -33.00 -6.67
C SER A 65 -15.33 -34.36 -7.24
N ASP A 66 -15.78 -34.65 -8.46
CA ASP A 66 -15.60 -35.95 -9.14
C ASP A 66 -14.12 -36.21 -9.45
N GLU A 67 -13.37 -35.14 -9.74
CA GLU A 67 -11.93 -35.21 -9.99
C GLU A 67 -11.09 -34.94 -8.73
N GLY A 68 -11.71 -34.44 -7.65
CA GLY A 68 -11.02 -33.98 -6.45
C GLY A 68 -10.11 -32.77 -6.71
N ILE A 69 -10.52 -31.87 -7.61
CA ILE A 69 -9.69 -30.76 -8.12
C ILE A 69 -10.37 -29.42 -7.88
N VAL A 70 -9.59 -28.42 -7.49
CA VAL A 70 -9.99 -27.00 -7.48
C VAL A 70 -9.31 -26.29 -8.63
N ARG A 71 -10.10 -25.66 -9.49
CA ARG A 71 -9.63 -24.84 -10.61
C ARG A 71 -9.72 -23.36 -10.24
N VAL A 72 -8.57 -22.73 -10.07
CA VAL A 72 -8.43 -21.30 -9.77
C VAL A 72 -7.97 -20.57 -11.04
N TYR A 73 -8.35 -19.32 -11.24
CA TYR A 73 -7.90 -18.53 -12.39
C TYR A 73 -7.00 -17.38 -11.95
N ILE A 74 -5.72 -17.44 -12.31
CA ILE A 74 -4.76 -16.37 -12.05
C ILE A 74 -4.53 -15.61 -13.35
N ARG A 75 -4.97 -14.34 -13.40
CA ARG A 75 -4.90 -13.51 -14.63
C ARG A 75 -5.56 -14.18 -15.84
N GLY A 76 -6.69 -14.84 -15.61
CA GLY A 76 -7.44 -15.58 -16.64
C GLY A 76 -6.86 -16.94 -17.03
N ARG A 77 -5.67 -17.32 -16.52
CA ARG A 77 -5.08 -18.64 -16.76
C ARG A 77 -5.53 -19.62 -15.68
N PRO A 78 -6.03 -20.82 -16.04
CA PRO A 78 -6.41 -21.82 -15.07
C PRO A 78 -5.18 -22.41 -14.36
N VAL A 79 -5.30 -22.61 -13.06
CA VAL A 79 -4.37 -23.30 -12.17
C VAL A 79 -5.17 -24.40 -11.48
N THR A 80 -4.70 -25.64 -11.61
CA THR A 80 -5.32 -26.84 -11.04
C THR A 80 -4.64 -27.15 -9.71
N LEU A 81 -5.43 -27.26 -8.65
CA LEU A 81 -4.99 -27.65 -7.31
C LEU A 81 -5.69 -28.95 -6.92
N CYS A 82 -4.94 -29.98 -6.54
CA CYS A 82 -5.50 -31.25 -6.11
C CYS A 82 -5.91 -31.19 -4.63
N VAL A 83 -7.13 -31.60 -4.30
CA VAL A 83 -7.62 -31.67 -2.92
C VAL A 83 -7.17 -32.99 -2.28
N PRO A 84 -6.54 -32.96 -1.09
CA PRO A 84 -6.20 -34.17 -0.36
C PRO A 84 -7.42 -35.07 -0.14
N SER A 85 -7.24 -36.38 -0.28
CA SER A 85 -8.35 -37.36 -0.31
C SER A 85 -9.30 -37.28 0.89
N HIS A 86 -8.76 -37.00 2.08
CA HIS A 86 -9.53 -36.87 3.34
C HIS A 86 -10.38 -35.60 3.44
N LEU A 87 -10.16 -34.61 2.56
CA LEU A 87 -10.90 -33.34 2.53
C LEU A 87 -11.92 -33.27 1.40
N ARG A 88 -11.98 -34.26 0.49
CA ARG A 88 -12.83 -34.20 -0.71
C ARG A 88 -14.32 -34.04 -0.39
N ASN A 89 -14.79 -34.64 0.69
CA ASN A 89 -16.20 -34.63 1.07
C ASN A 89 -16.60 -33.40 1.90
N THR A 90 -15.63 -32.64 2.41
CA THR A 90 -15.86 -31.49 3.30
C THR A 90 -15.43 -30.17 2.67
N TYR A 91 -14.66 -30.22 1.58
CA TYR A 91 -14.17 -29.03 0.88
C TYR A 91 -15.31 -28.29 0.17
N THR A 92 -15.44 -27.00 0.45
CA THR A 92 -16.40 -26.10 -0.20
C THR A 92 -15.64 -24.88 -0.72
N ALA A 93 -15.63 -24.66 -2.04
CA ALA A 93 -14.94 -23.51 -2.65
C ALA A 93 -15.60 -22.15 -2.36
N ALA A 94 -16.86 -22.15 -1.93
CA ALA A 94 -17.69 -20.95 -1.78
C ALA A 94 -17.55 -20.26 -0.41
N THR A 95 -17.02 -20.94 0.61
CA THR A 95 -16.96 -20.39 1.97
C THR A 95 -15.56 -19.83 2.24
N PRO A 96 -15.41 -18.51 2.44
CA PRO A 96 -14.14 -17.95 2.87
C PRO A 96 -13.73 -18.56 4.21
N ALA A 97 -12.46 -18.95 4.33
CA ALA A 97 -11.90 -19.31 5.63
C ALA A 97 -11.98 -18.09 6.58
N PRO A 98 -12.19 -18.32 7.90
CA PRO A 98 -12.11 -17.23 8.86
C PRO A 98 -10.72 -16.58 8.84
N PRO A 99 -10.61 -15.30 9.23
CA PRO A 99 -9.31 -14.65 9.35
C PRO A 99 -8.43 -15.40 10.36
N PRO A 100 -7.10 -15.44 10.15
CA PRO A 100 -6.18 -16.01 11.13
C PRO A 100 -6.32 -15.33 12.49
N PRO A 101 -6.11 -16.06 13.61
CA PRO A 101 -6.20 -15.48 14.95
C PRO A 101 -5.03 -14.53 15.29
N ALA A 102 -3.95 -14.58 14.52
CA ALA A 102 -2.77 -13.75 14.70
C ALA A 102 -2.76 -12.54 13.75
N LYS A 103 -2.12 -11.45 14.20
CA LYS A 103 -1.88 -10.24 13.40
C LYS A 103 -0.39 -10.07 13.17
N LEU A 104 -0.04 -9.47 12.04
CA LEU A 104 1.33 -9.08 11.74
C LEU A 104 1.61 -7.69 12.29
N GLU A 105 2.79 -7.51 12.85
CA GLU A 105 3.33 -6.24 13.31
C GLU A 105 4.69 -6.01 12.65
N LEU A 106 4.98 -4.75 12.31
CA LEU A 106 6.27 -4.40 11.75
C LEU A 106 7.29 -4.26 12.89
N ASP A 107 8.25 -5.18 12.91
CA ASP A 107 9.31 -5.17 13.93
C ASP A 107 10.54 -4.36 13.46
N TRP A 108 11.01 -4.62 12.23
CA TRP A 108 12.23 -3.99 11.73
C TRP A 108 12.17 -3.62 10.25
N VAL A 109 12.73 -2.47 9.92
CA VAL A 109 13.02 -2.04 8.55
C VAL A 109 14.52 -2.11 8.31
N TYR A 110 14.91 -2.92 7.34
CA TYR A 110 16.31 -3.02 6.91
C TYR A 110 16.59 -2.09 5.74
N GLY A 111 17.66 -1.30 5.87
CA GLY A 111 18.19 -0.45 4.83
C GLY A 111 17.82 1.03 4.99
N TYR A 112 18.60 1.87 4.31
CA TYR A 112 18.47 3.32 4.30
C TYR A 112 18.42 3.82 2.86
N ARG A 113 17.49 4.74 2.56
CA ARG A 113 17.33 5.32 1.23
C ARG A 113 18.32 6.47 1.00
N GLY A 114 19.60 6.13 0.79
CA GLY A 114 20.67 7.10 0.56
C GLY A 114 21.04 7.37 -0.91
N ARG A 115 20.50 6.59 -1.85
CA ARG A 115 20.92 6.66 -3.27
C ARG A 115 20.27 7.79 -4.05
N ASP A 116 18.97 7.98 -3.87
CA ASP A 116 18.11 8.88 -4.66
C ASP A 116 17.41 9.96 -3.81
N CYS A 117 17.68 9.98 -2.51
CA CYS A 117 17.18 10.99 -1.57
C CYS A 117 18.34 11.68 -0.85
N ARG A 118 18.07 12.89 -0.32
CA ARG A 118 19.00 13.71 0.47
C ARG A 118 18.24 14.32 1.64
N ASN A 119 18.98 14.78 2.66
CA ASN A 119 18.44 15.46 3.83
C ASN A 119 17.31 14.67 4.54
N ASN A 120 17.44 13.34 4.56
CA ASN A 120 16.43 12.41 5.04
C ASN A 120 16.89 11.58 6.25
N LEU A 121 17.86 12.09 7.00
CA LEU A 121 18.31 11.55 8.28
C LEU A 121 18.46 12.72 9.25
N GLN A 122 17.77 12.66 10.39
CA GLN A 122 17.81 13.67 11.45
C GLN A 122 17.85 12.97 12.80
N GLN A 123 18.48 13.59 13.81
CA GLN A 123 18.45 13.10 15.19
C GLN A 123 17.42 13.88 16.00
N LEU A 124 16.65 13.19 16.83
CA LEU A 124 15.70 13.78 17.79
C LEU A 124 16.36 14.00 19.17
N PRO A 125 15.76 14.84 20.03
CA PRO A 125 16.23 15.06 21.41
C PRO A 125 16.15 13.80 22.26
N THR A 126 15.29 12.84 21.88
CA THR A 126 15.19 11.51 22.48
C THR A 126 16.41 10.62 22.21
N GLY A 127 17.33 11.05 21.33
CA GLY A 127 18.46 10.25 20.87
C GLY A 127 18.15 9.39 19.64
N GLU A 128 16.89 9.31 19.24
CA GLU A 128 16.44 8.52 18.09
C GLU A 128 16.87 9.12 16.76
N LEU A 129 17.23 8.25 15.82
CA LEU A 129 17.46 8.60 14.43
C LEU A 129 16.17 8.47 13.64
N VAL A 130 15.77 9.55 12.96
CA VAL A 130 14.60 9.58 12.10
C VAL A 130 15.03 9.62 10.64
N TYR A 131 14.57 8.64 9.88
CA TYR A 131 14.76 8.55 8.43
C TYR A 131 13.59 7.84 7.79
N PHE A 132 13.62 7.63 6.47
CA PHE A 132 12.59 6.86 5.79
C PHE A 132 13.15 5.83 4.81
N CYS A 133 12.37 4.78 4.61
CA CYS A 133 12.60 3.73 3.61
C CYS A 133 11.24 3.27 3.06
N ALA A 134 11.11 3.21 1.72
CA ALA A 134 9.81 3.00 1.07
C ALA A 134 8.73 3.99 1.60
N ALA A 135 7.57 3.48 2.01
CA ALA A 135 6.46 4.26 2.56
C ALA A 135 6.53 4.44 4.09
N VAL A 136 7.66 4.10 4.74
CA VAL A 136 7.77 4.06 6.21
C VAL A 136 8.75 5.12 6.69
N ALA A 137 8.36 5.92 7.69
CA ALA A 137 9.32 6.68 8.47
C ALA A 137 9.73 5.85 9.69
N VAL A 138 11.04 5.72 9.89
CA VAL A 138 11.67 4.89 10.93
C VAL A 138 12.23 5.84 11.98
N LEU A 139 11.92 5.57 13.25
CA LEU A 139 12.54 6.19 14.41
C LEU A 139 13.30 5.09 15.13
N TYR A 140 14.63 5.21 15.15
CA TYR A 140 15.52 4.16 15.62
C TYR A 140 16.32 4.64 16.84
N SER A 141 16.10 4.00 17.99
CA SER A 141 16.93 4.17 19.18
C SER A 141 18.19 3.31 19.05
N LEU A 142 19.36 3.95 18.95
CA LEU A 142 20.65 3.25 18.94
C LEU A 142 21.00 2.66 20.31
N GLU A 143 20.48 3.24 21.39
CA GLU A 143 20.75 2.79 22.76
C GLU A 143 20.00 1.50 23.05
N ASP A 144 18.69 1.50 22.82
CA ASP A 144 17.82 0.35 23.12
C ASP A 144 17.78 -0.69 21.99
N GLN A 145 18.33 -0.35 20.82
CA GLN A 145 18.27 -1.17 19.62
C GLN A 145 16.83 -1.54 19.21
N VAL A 146 15.90 -0.57 19.34
CA VAL A 146 14.50 -0.73 18.96
C VAL A 146 14.09 0.26 17.86
N GLN A 147 13.13 -0.15 17.04
CA GLN A 147 12.50 0.72 16.06
C GLN A 147 11.03 0.91 16.37
N ARG A 148 10.56 2.13 16.10
CA ARG A 148 9.14 2.43 15.94
C ARG A 148 8.91 3.10 14.60
N HIS A 149 7.71 2.95 14.07
CA HIS A 149 7.43 3.25 12.66
C HIS A 149 6.20 4.12 12.52
N TYR A 150 6.32 5.16 11.69
CA TYR A 150 5.17 5.88 11.17
C TYR A 150 4.73 5.27 9.83
N LEU A 151 3.53 4.67 9.81
CA LEU A 151 2.96 3.91 8.69
C LEU A 151 1.82 4.64 7.97
N GLY A 152 1.72 5.96 8.12
CA GLY A 152 0.61 6.73 7.55
C GLY A 152 0.64 6.86 6.02
N HIS A 153 1.81 6.71 5.39
CA HIS A 153 1.96 6.85 3.95
C HIS A 153 1.56 5.59 3.19
N THR A 154 1.02 5.80 2.00
CA THR A 154 0.51 4.73 1.12
C THR A 154 1.43 4.44 -0.07
N ASP A 155 2.43 5.30 -0.27
CA ASP A 155 3.46 5.18 -1.30
C ASP A 155 4.78 5.75 -0.79
N ASP A 156 5.83 5.66 -1.61
CA ASP A 156 7.19 6.10 -1.32
C ASP A 156 7.26 7.51 -0.70
N ILE A 157 7.84 7.61 0.50
CA ILE A 157 8.25 8.88 1.10
C ILE A 157 9.45 9.42 0.32
N LYS A 158 9.43 10.72 0.04
CA LYS A 158 10.47 11.43 -0.73
C LYS A 158 11.17 12.54 0.03
N CYS A 159 10.50 13.12 1.03
CA CYS A 159 11.07 14.19 1.83
C CYS A 159 10.67 14.06 3.30
N LEU A 160 11.53 14.57 4.17
CA LEU A 160 11.35 14.61 5.61
C LEU A 160 11.87 15.94 6.14
N ALA A 161 11.14 16.53 7.09
CA ALA A 161 11.56 17.69 7.85
C ALA A 161 11.17 17.52 9.31
N VAL A 162 12.03 17.96 10.22
CA VAL A 162 11.76 18.00 11.66
C VAL A 162 11.55 19.44 12.06
N HIS A 163 10.45 19.72 12.74
CA HIS A 163 10.12 21.07 13.22
C HIS A 163 11.17 21.56 14.25
N PRO A 164 11.40 22.88 14.40
CA PRO A 164 12.39 23.41 15.36
C PRO A 164 12.19 22.99 16.82
N ASN A 165 10.96 22.72 17.25
CA ASN A 165 10.68 22.15 18.59
C ASN A 165 11.11 20.68 18.75
N ARG A 166 11.52 20.05 17.64
CA ARG A 166 12.02 18.68 17.55
C ARG A 166 11.05 17.56 17.97
N MET A 167 9.77 17.89 18.13
CA MET A 167 8.70 16.95 18.52
C MET A 167 7.73 16.64 17.38
N ILE A 168 7.84 17.35 16.26
CA ILE A 168 6.91 17.23 15.14
C ILE A 168 7.72 16.91 13.88
N VAL A 169 7.27 15.92 13.12
CA VAL A 169 7.86 15.51 11.86
C VAL A 169 6.87 15.73 10.74
N ALA A 170 7.36 16.25 9.62
CA ALA A 170 6.63 16.34 8.36
C ALA A 170 7.27 15.43 7.32
N THR A 171 6.46 14.60 6.66
CA THR A 171 6.91 13.69 5.59
C THR A 171 6.01 13.79 4.37
N GLY A 172 6.59 13.79 3.17
CA GLY A 172 5.85 13.88 1.90
C GLY A 172 6.00 12.62 1.04
N GLN A 173 4.89 12.10 0.52
CA GLN A 173 4.87 10.97 -0.41
C GLN A 173 4.69 11.39 -1.87
N THR A 174 5.11 10.49 -2.78
CA THR A 174 4.84 10.59 -4.21
C THR A 174 3.38 10.28 -4.58
N ALA A 175 3.01 10.52 -5.83
CA ALA A 175 1.79 9.97 -6.42
C ALA A 175 1.94 8.46 -6.57
N GLY A 176 0.88 7.72 -6.25
CA GLY A 176 0.88 6.27 -6.41
C GLY A 176 0.43 5.81 -7.77
N ASN A 177 0.94 4.66 -8.20
CA ASN A 177 0.67 4.11 -9.54
C ASN A 177 -0.53 3.15 -9.56
N ASN A 178 -1.02 2.75 -8.39
CA ASN A 178 -1.96 1.63 -8.26
C ASN A 178 -3.42 2.06 -8.14
N ARG A 179 -3.71 3.35 -7.91
CA ARG A 179 -5.07 3.87 -7.80
C ARG A 179 -5.18 5.23 -8.49
N PRO A 180 -6.28 5.52 -9.18
CA PRO A 180 -6.48 6.83 -9.82
C PRO A 180 -6.46 8.00 -8.83
N ASP A 181 -6.73 7.73 -7.55
CA ASP A 181 -6.87 8.76 -6.50
C ASP A 181 -5.63 8.94 -5.61
N THR A 182 -4.53 8.23 -5.88
CA THR A 182 -3.30 8.35 -5.07
C THR A 182 -2.49 9.58 -5.46
N ARG A 183 -2.93 10.76 -4.98
CA ARG A 183 -2.22 12.03 -5.16
C ARG A 183 -1.05 12.16 -4.17
N PRO A 184 0.02 12.90 -4.54
CA PRO A 184 1.06 13.29 -3.60
C PRO A 184 0.45 14.10 -2.45
N HIS A 185 0.91 13.85 -1.23
CA HIS A 185 0.49 14.62 -0.06
C HIS A 185 1.56 14.63 1.02
N ILE A 186 1.41 15.55 1.96
CA ILE A 186 2.26 15.72 3.13
C ILE A 186 1.48 15.25 4.36
N ARG A 187 2.19 14.63 5.31
CA ARG A 187 1.68 14.27 6.62
C ARG A 187 2.55 14.93 7.68
N ILE A 188 1.88 15.46 8.69
CA ILE A 188 2.50 16.05 9.87
C ILE A 188 2.05 15.19 11.05
N TRP A 189 3.00 14.78 11.88
CA TRP A 189 2.76 13.84 12.98
C TRP A 189 3.72 14.12 14.14
N ASP A 190 3.26 13.77 15.33
CA ASP A 190 4.09 13.85 16.54
C ASP A 190 5.14 12.75 16.51
N SER A 191 6.39 13.17 16.70
CA SER A 191 7.55 12.28 16.72
C SER A 191 7.43 11.31 17.86
#